data_AF-A0A943HAC9-F1
#
_entry.id   AF-A0A943HAC9-F1
#
_cell.length_a   1.000
_cell.length_b   1.000
_cell.length_c   1.000
_cell.angle_alpha   90.00
_cell.angle_beta   90.00
_cell.angle_gamma   90.00
#
_symmetry.space_group_name_H-M   'P 1'
#
loop_
_entity.id
_entity.type
_entity.pdbx_description
1 polymer ?
#
loop_
_entity_poly.entity_id
_entity_poly.type
_entity_poly.pdbx_seq_one_letter_code
_entity_poly.pdbx_strand_id
1 'polypeptide(L)'
;MKKSIFVFIISLSLFFSTSTQSTYAVNLFEEGVYQASDLNFSPQNKYTVQNISESNSVYLQVFDENQILVQSIRLTPKSDKFNLTALLPDYRIVIVGKGNVFIS
;
A
#
# COMPACT_ATOMS: atom_id res chain seq x y z
N MET A 1 -27.71 -44.48 -11.98
CA MET A 1 -28.25 -43.10 -12.05
C MET A 1 -28.05 -42.32 -10.74
N LYS A 2 -28.39 -42.85 -9.56
CA LYS A 2 -28.24 -42.14 -8.26
C LYS A 2 -26.80 -41.72 -7.88
N LYS A 3 -25.78 -42.56 -8.18
CA LYS A 3 -24.36 -42.27 -7.84
C LYS A 3 -23.74 -41.14 -8.70
N SER A 4 -24.13 -41.03 -9.97
CA SER A 4 -23.60 -39.99 -10.87
C SER A 4 -24.07 -38.58 -10.48
N ILE A 5 -25.34 -38.47 -10.03
CA ILE A 5 -25.92 -37.22 -9.54
C ILE A 5 -25.20 -36.71 -8.29
N PHE A 6 -24.81 -37.61 -7.38
CA PHE A 6 -24.05 -37.24 -6.19
C PHE A 6 -22.66 -36.69 -6.52
N VAL A 7 -21.94 -37.33 -7.45
CA VAL A 7 -20.62 -36.85 -7.90
C VAL A 7 -20.74 -35.50 -8.60
N PHE A 8 -21.78 -35.30 -9.41
CA PHE A 8 -22.05 -34.03 -10.06
C PHE A 8 -22.34 -32.90 -9.06
N ILE A 9 -23.15 -33.17 -8.03
CA ILE A 9 -23.47 -32.18 -6.98
C ILE A 9 -22.22 -31.79 -6.18
N ILE A 10 -21.37 -32.76 -5.83
CA ILE A 10 -20.12 -32.51 -5.09
C ILE A 10 -19.14 -31.71 -5.94
N SER A 11 -19.02 -32.03 -7.24
CA SER A 11 -18.17 -31.27 -8.14
C SER A 11 -18.67 -29.83 -8.29
N LEU A 12 -19.98 -29.63 -8.37
CA LEU A 12 -20.58 -28.31 -8.54
C LEU A 12 -20.40 -27.44 -7.29
N SER A 13 -20.51 -27.99 -6.08
CA SER A 13 -20.27 -27.24 -4.83
C SER A 13 -18.81 -26.79 -4.67
N LEU A 14 -17.85 -27.57 -5.16
CA LEU A 14 -16.43 -27.21 -5.15
C LEU A 14 -16.13 -26.00 -6.05
N PHE A 15 -16.80 -25.86 -7.20
CA PHE A 15 -16.60 -24.70 -8.09
C PHE A 15 -17.08 -23.38 -7.46
N PHE A 16 -18.21 -23.40 -6.75
CA PHE A 16 -18.74 -22.20 -6.08
C PHE A 16 -17.97 -21.80 -4.82
N SER A 17 -17.06 -22.64 -4.32
CA SER A 17 -16.27 -22.37 -3.12
C SER A 17 -15.05 -21.47 -3.38
N THR A 18 -14.76 -21.13 -4.64
CA THR A 18 -13.61 -20.29 -5.01
C THR A 18 -14.00 -18.82 -5.13
N SER A 19 -14.22 -18.14 -4.00
CA SER A 19 -14.27 -16.67 -3.99
C SER A 19 -12.86 -16.12 -3.98
N THR A 20 -12.32 -15.80 -5.15
CA THR A 20 -11.08 -15.00 -5.24
C THR A 20 -11.42 -13.58 -4.79
N GLN A 21 -11.04 -13.22 -3.55
CA GLN A 21 -11.04 -11.81 -3.16
C GLN A 21 -9.88 -11.12 -3.86
N SER A 22 -10.20 -10.25 -4.82
CA SER A 22 -9.22 -9.35 -5.41
C SER A 22 -8.77 -8.36 -4.34
N THR A 23 -7.60 -8.59 -3.75
CA THR A 23 -6.95 -7.60 -2.90
C THR A 23 -6.31 -6.56 -3.83
N TYR A 24 -7.00 -5.43 -4.01
CA TYR A 24 -6.36 -4.27 -4.60
C TYR A 24 -5.37 -3.73 -3.57
N ALA A 25 -4.11 -3.57 -3.97
CA ALA A 25 -3.15 -2.81 -3.17
C ALA A 25 -3.71 -1.39 -3.04
N VAL A 26 -4.26 -1.09 -1.86
CA VAL A 26 -4.69 0.26 -1.54
C VAL A 26 -3.40 1.01 -1.22
N ASN A 27 -2.97 1.85 -2.16
CA ASN A 27 -1.79 2.71 -2.05
C ASN A 27 -1.97 3.86 -1.05
N LEU A 28 -2.74 3.63 0.01
CA LEU A 28 -3.22 4.61 0.98
C LEU A 28 -2.70 4.16 2.34
N PHE A 29 -1.86 5.00 2.92
CA PHE A 29 -1.10 4.70 4.12
C PHE A 29 -1.48 5.69 5.21
N GLU A 30 -1.62 5.19 6.43
CA GLU A 30 -1.94 5.96 7.62
C GLU A 30 -0.66 6.21 8.44
N GLU A 31 -0.81 6.70 9.67
CA GLU A 31 0.30 6.85 10.60
C GLU A 31 0.98 5.51 10.88
N GLY A 32 2.31 5.48 10.79
CA GLY A 32 3.07 4.25 11.01
C GLY A 32 4.48 4.26 10.44
N VAL A 33 5.13 3.12 10.57
CA VAL A 33 6.45 2.83 10.01
C VAL A 33 6.30 1.69 9.01
N TYR A 34 6.71 1.94 7.77
CA TYR A 34 6.55 1.03 6.66
C TYR A 34 7.91 0.70 6.06
N GLN A 35 8.20 -0.57 5.81
CA GLN A 35 9.34 -0.97 5.01
C GLN A 35 8.98 -0.87 3.53
N ALA A 36 9.85 -0.30 2.69
CA ALA A 36 9.56 -0.09 1.28
C ALA A 36 9.29 -1.40 0.53
N SER A 37 9.93 -2.51 0.95
CA SER A 37 9.67 -3.86 0.44
C SER A 37 8.21 -4.31 0.59
N ASP A 38 7.54 -3.87 1.65
CA ASP A 38 6.20 -4.34 2.00
C ASP A 38 5.11 -3.65 1.18
N LEU A 39 5.46 -2.52 0.54
CA LEU A 39 4.54 -1.67 -0.21
C LEU A 39 4.36 -2.15 -1.66
N ASN A 40 4.95 -3.30 -2.03
CA ASN A 40 4.93 -3.86 -3.39
C ASN A 40 5.35 -2.85 -4.48
N PHE A 41 6.21 -1.91 -4.12
CA PHE A 41 6.75 -0.95 -5.08
C PHE A 41 7.74 -1.64 -6.03
N SER A 42 7.59 -1.39 -7.32
CA SER A 42 8.60 -1.78 -8.29
C SER A 42 9.88 -1.02 -7.99
N PRO A 43 11.01 -1.73 -7.78
CA PRO A 43 12.30 -1.08 -7.63
C PRO A 43 12.56 -0.22 -8.88
N GLN A 44 13.12 0.99 -8.66
CA GLN A 44 13.50 2.00 -9.68
C GLN A 44 12.39 2.90 -10.25
N ASN A 45 11.14 2.74 -9.83
CA ASN A 45 10.12 3.73 -10.20
C ASN A 45 10.22 5.01 -9.37
N LYS A 46 9.99 6.15 -10.01
CA LYS A 46 9.82 7.43 -9.33
C LYS A 46 8.40 7.50 -8.79
N TYR A 47 8.26 7.31 -7.49
CA TYR A 47 6.99 7.41 -6.81
C TYR A 47 6.67 8.86 -6.47
N THR A 48 5.39 9.15 -6.41
CA THR A 48 4.84 10.42 -5.93
C THR A 48 4.03 10.19 -4.67
N VAL A 49 3.97 11.20 -3.82
CA VAL A 49 3.22 11.14 -2.58
C VAL A 49 2.30 12.35 -2.44
N GLN A 50 1.11 12.11 -1.91
CA GLN A 50 0.08 13.11 -1.73
C GLN A 50 -0.68 12.86 -0.43
N ASN A 51 -0.98 13.91 0.33
CA ASN A 51 -1.94 13.83 1.42
C ASN A 51 -3.34 14.14 0.88
N ILE A 52 -4.22 13.14 0.89
CA ILE A 52 -5.60 13.26 0.39
C ILE A 52 -6.60 13.61 1.49
N SER A 53 -6.16 13.77 2.74
CA SER A 53 -7.04 14.14 3.84
C SER A 53 -7.56 15.57 3.70
N GLU A 54 -8.79 15.76 4.16
CA GLU A 54 -9.51 17.03 4.12
C GLU A 54 -8.93 18.09 5.07
N SER A 55 -8.50 17.68 6.27
CA SER A 55 -8.17 18.62 7.36
C SER A 55 -6.83 18.37 8.04
N ASN A 56 -6.33 17.14 8.03
CA ASN A 56 -5.13 16.77 8.77
C ASN A 56 -3.88 16.90 7.91
N SER A 57 -2.87 17.63 8.40
CA SER A 57 -1.53 17.59 7.80
C SER A 57 -0.80 16.33 8.23
N VAL A 58 0.11 15.85 7.39
CA VAL A 58 0.93 14.67 7.64
C VAL A 58 2.39 15.00 7.43
N TYR A 59 3.25 14.41 8.24
CA TYR A 59 4.69 14.48 8.06
C TYR A 59 5.18 13.13 7.55
N LEU A 60 5.86 13.15 6.39
CA LEU A 60 6.47 11.97 5.80
C LEU A 60 7.98 12.09 5.88
N GLN A 61 8.63 11.02 6.30
CA GLN A 61 10.07 10.87 6.35
C GLN A 61 10.49 9.58 5.67
N VAL A 62 11.61 9.62 4.95
CA VAL A 62 12.23 8.45 4.33
C VAL A 62 13.62 8.28 4.93
N PHE A 63 13.91 7.07 5.38
CA PHE A 63 15.18 6.66 5.94
C PHE A 63 15.81 5.59 5.05
N ASP A 64 17.12 5.66 4.85
CA ASP A 64 17.88 4.66 4.09
C ASP A 64 18.15 3.37 4.90
N GLU A 65 18.92 2.44 4.31
CA GLU A 65 19.29 1.17 4.94
C GLU A 65 20.08 1.33 6.26
N ASN A 66 20.76 2.46 6.42
CA ASN A 66 21.54 2.81 7.61
C ASN A 66 20.72 3.64 8.61
N GLN A 67 19.41 3.77 8.39
CA GLN A 67 18.49 4.59 9.19
C GLN A 67 18.84 6.08 9.16
N ILE A 68 19.50 6.55 8.10
CA ILE A 68 19.80 7.97 7.89
C ILE A 68 18.60 8.60 7.17
N LEU A 69 18.12 9.74 7.69
CA LEU A 69 17.04 10.49 7.07
C LEU A 69 17.49 11.05 5.72
N VAL A 70 16.89 10.59 4.62
CA VAL A 70 17.19 11.02 3.25
C VAL A 70 16.17 12.00 2.68
N GLN A 71 14.93 11.95 3.16
CA GLN A 71 13.88 12.88 2.71
C GLN A 71 12.89 13.16 3.84
N SER A 72 12.45 14.41 3.94
CA SER A 72 11.41 14.82 4.88
C SER A 72 10.48 15.84 4.22
N ILE A 73 9.18 15.58 4.25
CA ILE A 73 8.16 16.40 3.59
C ILE A 73 6.99 16.60 4.54
N ARG A 74 6.55 17.86 4.68
CA ARG A 74 5.27 18.19 5.31
C ARG A 74 4.19 18.27 4.23
N LEU A 75 3.21 17.37 4.29
CA LEU A 75 2.09 17.34 3.38
C LEU A 75 0.88 18.00 4.03
N THR A 76 0.49 19.18 3.53
CA THR A 76 -0.75 19.86 3.96
C THR A 76 -1.99 19.05 3.57
N PRO A 77 -3.17 19.33 4.15
CA PRO A 77 -4.41 18.69 3.69
C PRO A 77 -4.62 18.98 2.21
N LYS A 78 -5.08 17.98 1.45
CA LYS A 78 -5.22 18.03 -0.02
C LYS A 78 -3.98 18.58 -0.72
N SER A 79 -2.80 18.10 -0.34
CA SER A 79 -1.55 18.57 -0.94
C SER A 79 -1.50 18.25 -2.44
N ASP A 80 -0.62 18.94 -3.16
CA ASP A 80 -0.18 18.47 -4.47
C ASP A 80 0.63 17.17 -4.35
N LYS A 81 0.97 16.59 -5.50
CA LYS A 81 1.85 15.42 -5.60
C LYS A 81 3.31 15.84 -5.49
N PHE A 82 4.04 15.23 -4.58
CA PHE A 82 5.48 15.44 -4.40
C PHE A 82 6.27 14.21 -4.83
N ASN A 83 7.40 14.39 -5.51
CA ASN A 83 8.25 13.27 -5.87
C ASN A 83 8.96 12.71 -4.62
N LEU A 84 8.87 11.40 -4.45
CA LEU A 84 9.70 10.67 -3.49
C LEU A 84 11.07 10.40 -4.11
N THR A 85 12.07 10.30 -3.23
CA THR A 85 13.36 9.72 -3.59
C THR A 85 13.18 8.27 -4.04
N ALA A 86 14.14 7.74 -4.80
CA ALA A 86 14.11 6.34 -5.20
C ALA A 86 14.13 5.46 -3.95
N LEU A 87 13.10 4.63 -3.79
CA LEU A 87 12.95 3.75 -2.64
C LEU A 87 13.64 2.42 -2.95
N LEU A 88 14.69 2.09 -2.19
CA LEU A 88 15.26 0.75 -2.18
C LEU A 88 14.49 -0.14 -1.19
N PRO A 89 14.49 -1.48 -1.34
CA PRO A 89 13.69 -2.37 -0.51
C PRO A 89 13.90 -2.22 1.00
N ASP A 90 15.13 -1.89 1.41
CA ASP A 90 15.52 -1.76 2.82
C ASP A 90 15.19 -0.38 3.43
N TYR A 91 14.65 0.54 2.63
CA TYR A 91 14.30 1.88 3.11
C TYR A 91 13.06 1.82 4.00
N ARG A 92 12.95 2.78 4.91
CA ARG A 92 11.80 2.92 5.78
C ARG A 92 11.10 4.25 5.53
N ILE A 93 9.78 4.19 5.43
CA ILE A 93 8.92 5.37 5.34
C ILE A 93 8.22 5.51 6.70
N VAL A 94 8.35 6.69 7.30
CA VAL A 94 7.67 7.04 8.55
C VAL A 94 6.64 8.11 8.23
N ILE A 95 5.39 7.83 8.62
CA ILE A 95 4.26 8.73 8.44
C ILE A 95 3.76 9.10 9.83
N VAL A 96 3.69 10.41 10.11
CA VAL A 96 3.23 10.96 11.39
C VAL A 96 2.08 11.92 11.16
N GLY A 97 0.98 11.72 11.88
CA GLY A 97 -0.24 12.52 11.80
C GLY A 97 -1.46 11.72 11.35
N LYS A 98 -2.65 12.26 11.66
CA LYS A 98 -3.96 11.61 11.46
C LYS A 98 -4.50 11.70 10.04
N GLY A 99 -3.63 11.77 9.04
CA GLY A 99 -4.02 11.90 7.65
C GLY A 99 -3.71 10.65 6.83
N ASN A 100 -4.22 10.65 5.60
CA ASN A 100 -4.14 9.55 4.66
C ASN A 100 -3.20 9.94 3.53
N VAL A 101 -2.14 9.17 3.37
CA VAL A 101 -1.09 9.41 2.40
C VAL A 101 -1.25 8.45 1.23
N PHE A 102 -1.43 8.99 0.04
CA PHE A 102 -1.50 8.23 -1.19
C PHE A 102 -0.13 8.21 -1.89
N ILE A 103 0.38 7.03 -2.24
CA ILE A 103 1.66 6.85 -2.94
C ILE A 103 1.44 6.18 -4.31
N SER A 104 1.86 6.83 -5.41
CA SER A 104 1.67 6.29 -6.77
C SER A 104 2.87 6.50 -7.67
#